data_AF-A0A6I7PJ48-F1
#
_entry.id   AF-A0A6I7PJ48-F1
#
_cell.length_a   1.000
_cell.length_b   1.000
_cell.length_c   1.000
_cell.angle_alpha   90.00
_cell.angle_beta   90.00
_cell.angle_gamma   90.00
#
_symmetry.space_group_name_H-M   'P 1'
#
loop_
_entity.id
_entity.type
_entity.pdbx_description
1 polymer ?
#
loop_
_entity_poly.entity_id
_entity_poly.type
_entity_poly.pdbx_seq_one_letter_code
_entity_poly.pdbx_strand_id
1 'polypeptide(L)'
;AARDKLGVNATGLPFNSVMAIELNQDRTMNPMVNAGAIATTSLAPGNSPAAKWQFIQDGLSRFAGRRLSLDVEVYESEAATNQRNQGIARLLQAYERIYFDPLQTVDVYTKQCALAVTAHDLAVMGATLADGGVNPITKERVVDPVVAKRVLAVMATAGLYEQSGDWLFEIGLPGKSGVGGGIVTIAPGKGGLGVFSPPLDQAGNSVRGQKVTKYLSERLALNLFASKPAV
;
A
#
# COMPACT_ATOMS: atom_id res chain seq x y z
N ALA A 1 16.50 -3.88 -9.80
CA ALA A 1 16.62 -2.63 -9.02
C ALA A 1 15.65 -2.57 -7.85
N ALA A 2 14.35 -2.25 -8.03
CA ALA A 2 13.43 -2.11 -6.89
C ALA A 2 13.22 -3.41 -6.09
N ARG A 3 13.00 -4.55 -6.78
CA ARG A 3 12.87 -5.87 -6.15
C ARG A 3 14.07 -6.23 -5.27
N ASP A 4 15.29 -6.00 -5.75
CA ASP A 4 16.53 -6.37 -5.04
C ASP A 4 16.76 -5.49 -3.78
N LYS A 5 16.20 -4.28 -3.79
CA LYS A 5 16.30 -3.31 -2.71
C LYS A 5 15.21 -3.44 -1.65
N LEU A 6 14.03 -3.95 -2.03
CA LEU A 6 12.81 -3.91 -1.22
C LEU A 6 12.26 -5.30 -0.87
N GLY A 7 12.51 -6.31 -1.71
CA GLY A 7 11.88 -7.61 -1.61
C GLY A 7 10.41 -7.61 -2.07
N VAL A 8 9.82 -8.79 -2.13
CA VAL A 8 8.40 -9.00 -2.49
C VAL A 8 7.71 -10.07 -1.64
N ASN A 9 8.40 -10.62 -0.65
CA ASN A 9 7.93 -11.79 0.10
C ASN A 9 7.16 -11.36 1.35
N ALA A 10 6.11 -12.10 1.68
CA ALA A 10 5.37 -11.93 2.92
C ALA A 10 6.26 -12.25 4.14
N THR A 11 6.00 -11.59 5.27
CA THR A 11 6.76 -11.76 6.52
C THR A 11 6.20 -12.84 7.43
N GLY A 12 4.90 -13.14 7.32
CA GLY A 12 4.17 -13.96 8.31
C GLY A 12 4.10 -13.34 9.71
N LEU A 13 4.44 -12.05 9.84
CA LEU A 13 4.54 -11.31 11.10
C LEU A 13 3.83 -9.96 10.96
N PRO A 14 3.42 -9.32 12.07
CA PRO A 14 2.76 -8.03 12.05
C PRO A 14 3.50 -6.98 11.21
N PHE A 15 2.75 -6.08 10.59
CA PHE A 15 3.25 -5.10 9.63
C PHE A 15 4.35 -4.16 10.13
N ASN A 16 4.46 -3.99 11.45
CA ASN A 16 5.44 -3.14 12.13
C ASN A 16 6.50 -3.96 12.90
N SER A 17 6.66 -5.25 12.58
CA SER A 17 7.54 -6.18 13.29
C SER A 17 9.02 -5.88 13.04
N VAL A 18 9.73 -5.50 14.10
CA VAL A 18 11.20 -5.37 14.07
C VAL A 18 11.87 -6.74 13.96
N MET A 19 11.27 -7.78 14.55
CA MET A 19 11.76 -9.15 14.44
C MET A 19 11.76 -9.63 12.97
N ALA A 20 10.79 -9.20 12.16
CA ALA A 20 10.80 -9.51 10.74
C ALA A 20 12.04 -8.95 10.03
N ILE A 21 12.50 -7.75 10.40
CA ILE A 21 13.73 -7.16 9.85
C ILE A 21 14.94 -8.04 10.18
N GLU A 22 15.04 -8.50 11.42
CA GLU A 22 16.17 -9.31 11.91
C GLU A 22 16.21 -10.73 11.35
N LEU A 23 15.06 -11.34 11.10
CA LEU A 23 14.98 -12.72 10.59
C LEU A 23 15.16 -12.82 9.07
N ASN A 24 14.99 -11.73 8.32
CA ASN A 24 15.00 -11.75 6.85
C ASN A 24 16.31 -11.17 6.29
N GLN A 25 16.95 -11.89 5.35
CA GLN A 25 18.18 -11.42 4.69
C GLN A 25 18.00 -10.09 3.95
N ASP A 26 16.84 -9.87 3.34
CA ASP A 26 16.55 -8.63 2.60
C ASP A 26 16.31 -7.42 3.53
N ARG A 27 16.03 -7.64 4.82
CA ARG A 27 15.71 -6.63 5.85
C ARG A 27 14.51 -5.71 5.59
N THR A 28 14.05 -5.58 4.34
CA THR A 28 12.88 -4.79 3.92
C THR A 28 11.65 -5.64 3.56
N MET A 29 11.87 -6.92 3.19
CA MET A 29 10.88 -7.98 2.90
C MET A 29 9.92 -7.69 1.74
N ASN A 30 9.10 -6.65 1.85
CA ASN A 30 8.18 -6.18 0.82
C ASN A 30 7.72 -4.73 1.10
N PRO A 31 7.29 -3.97 0.07
CA PRO A 31 6.77 -2.60 0.24
C PRO A 31 5.46 -2.43 1.03
N MET A 32 4.79 -3.50 1.46
CA MET A 32 3.48 -3.41 2.14
C MET A 32 3.60 -3.35 3.66
N VAL A 33 4.76 -3.70 4.23
CA VAL A 33 5.07 -3.57 5.66
C VAL A 33 5.86 -2.28 5.93
N ASN A 34 5.85 -1.76 7.17
CA ASN A 34 6.44 -0.46 7.48
C ASN A 34 7.90 -0.34 7.06
N ALA A 35 8.72 -1.37 7.31
CA ALA A 35 10.14 -1.35 6.96
C ALA A 35 10.36 -1.19 5.45
N GLY A 36 9.68 -2.00 4.63
CA GLY A 36 9.78 -1.89 3.18
C GLY A 36 9.12 -0.64 2.63
N ALA A 37 8.04 -0.14 3.25
CA ALA A 37 7.40 1.10 2.85
C ALA A 37 8.30 2.33 3.13
N ILE A 38 8.94 2.40 4.30
CA ILE A 38 9.94 3.43 4.63
C ILE A 38 11.13 3.36 3.66
N ALA A 39 11.65 2.16 3.39
CA ALA A 39 12.71 1.98 2.39
C ALA A 39 12.25 2.43 0.99
N THR A 40 11.00 2.16 0.61
CA THR A 40 10.40 2.62 -0.65
C THR A 40 10.32 4.15 -0.70
N THR A 41 9.88 4.79 0.37
CA THR A 41 9.85 6.26 0.48
C THR A 41 11.25 6.86 0.31
N SER A 42 12.29 6.24 0.86
CA SER A 42 13.67 6.72 0.69
C SER A 42 14.15 6.67 -0.78
N LEU A 43 13.59 5.77 -1.59
CA LEU A 43 13.88 5.63 -3.03
C LEU A 43 13.11 6.61 -3.92
N ALA A 44 12.14 7.37 -3.38
CA ALA A 44 11.42 8.36 -4.17
C ALA A 44 12.40 9.33 -4.85
N PRO A 45 12.19 9.72 -6.13
CA PRO A 45 13.04 10.68 -6.81
C PRO A 45 13.17 12.01 -6.07
N GLY A 46 14.32 12.66 -6.21
CA GLY A 46 14.64 13.95 -5.58
C GLY A 46 15.74 13.87 -4.53
N ASN A 47 16.48 14.98 -4.39
CA ASN A 47 17.63 15.10 -3.49
C ASN A 47 17.32 15.83 -2.18
N SER A 48 16.04 16.15 -1.92
CA SER A 48 15.58 16.80 -0.70
C SER A 48 14.27 16.19 -0.21
N PRO A 49 13.93 16.33 1.07
CA PRO A 49 12.65 15.85 1.62
C PRO A 49 11.45 16.46 0.88
N ALA A 50 11.53 17.76 0.56
CA ALA A 50 10.49 18.47 -0.17
C ALA A 50 10.29 17.93 -1.59
N ALA A 51 11.36 17.62 -2.32
CA ALA A 51 11.26 17.05 -3.66
C ALA A 51 10.66 15.63 -3.65
N LYS A 52 11.07 14.79 -2.68
CA LYS A 52 10.50 13.45 -2.50
C LYS A 52 9.02 13.50 -2.12
N TRP A 53 8.66 14.41 -1.22
CA TRP A 53 7.27 14.65 -0.84
C TRP A 53 6.43 15.08 -2.04
N GLN A 54 6.90 16.06 -2.80
CA GLN A 54 6.21 16.54 -4.01
C GLN A 54 5.98 15.39 -5.00
N PHE A 55 7.00 14.58 -5.28
CA PHE A 55 6.87 13.41 -6.16
C PHE A 55 5.78 12.43 -5.68
N ILE A 56 5.75 12.12 -4.38
CA ILE A 56 4.78 11.20 -3.80
C ILE A 56 3.36 11.78 -3.87
N GLN A 57 3.18 13.03 -3.44
CA GLN A 57 1.87 13.70 -3.46
C GLN A 57 1.33 13.82 -4.89
N ASP A 58 2.19 14.20 -5.85
CA ASP A 58 1.83 14.30 -7.27
C ASP A 58 1.44 12.93 -7.83
N GLY A 59 2.24 11.90 -7.58
CA GLY A 59 1.98 10.54 -8.02
C GLY A 59 0.65 10.00 -7.50
N LEU A 60 0.40 10.12 -6.20
CA LEU A 60 -0.85 9.66 -5.58
C LEU A 60 -2.06 10.50 -6.04
N SER A 61 -1.88 11.80 -6.29
CA SER A 61 -2.92 12.66 -6.88
C SER A 61 -3.29 12.22 -8.30
N ARG A 62 -2.31 11.81 -9.12
CA ARG A 62 -2.56 11.25 -10.46
C ARG A 62 -3.33 9.92 -10.40
N PHE A 63 -3.02 9.07 -9.42
CA PHE A 63 -3.82 7.86 -9.16
C PHE A 63 -5.26 8.20 -8.75
N ALA A 64 -5.47 9.23 -7.92
CA ALA A 64 -6.80 9.65 -7.48
C ALA A 64 -7.59 10.43 -8.54
N GLY A 65 -6.92 10.97 -9.56
CA GLY A 65 -7.54 11.84 -10.57
C GLY A 65 -7.87 13.25 -10.08
N ARG A 66 -7.35 13.63 -8.90
CA ARG A 66 -7.50 14.96 -8.29
C ARG A 66 -6.31 15.25 -7.38
N ARG A 67 -6.08 16.54 -7.05
CA ARG A 67 -5.08 16.90 -6.04
C ARG A 67 -5.49 16.35 -4.67
N LEU A 68 -4.62 15.54 -4.07
CA LEU A 68 -4.75 15.12 -2.68
C LEU A 68 -4.11 16.15 -1.75
N SER A 69 -4.73 16.38 -0.59
CA SER A 69 -4.25 17.29 0.44
C SER A 69 -3.73 16.51 1.65
N LEU A 70 -2.69 17.06 2.28
CA LEU A 70 -2.23 16.57 3.57
C LEU A 70 -3.27 16.94 4.63
N ASP A 71 -3.68 15.97 5.44
CA ASP A 71 -4.37 16.21 6.69
C ASP A 71 -3.33 16.58 7.75
N VAL A 72 -3.25 17.86 8.07
CA VAL A 72 -2.22 18.40 8.98
C VAL A 72 -2.42 17.89 10.40
N GLU A 73 -3.67 17.72 10.85
CA GLU A 73 -3.98 17.25 12.20
C GLU A 73 -3.53 15.79 12.38
N VAL A 74 -3.85 14.93 11.40
CA VAL A 74 -3.40 13.53 11.40
C VAL A 74 -1.88 13.47 11.32
N TYR A 75 -1.26 14.27 10.44
CA TYR A 75 0.20 14.32 10.31
C TYR A 75 0.89 14.72 11.62
N GLU A 76 0.44 15.79 12.30
CA GLU A 76 1.04 16.27 13.54
C GLU A 76 0.89 15.22 14.67
N SER A 77 -0.29 14.59 14.75
CA SER A 77 -0.56 13.51 15.71
C SER A 77 0.35 12.29 15.49
N GLU A 78 0.49 11.83 14.24
CA GLU A 78 1.37 10.72 13.90
C GLU A 78 2.86 11.08 14.09
N ALA A 79 3.27 12.29 13.69
CA ALA A 79 4.65 12.75 13.81
C ALA A 79 5.11 12.82 15.28
N ALA A 80 4.21 13.18 16.19
CA ALA A 80 4.50 13.20 17.62
C ALA A 80 4.74 11.81 18.23
N THR A 81 4.26 10.74 17.59
CA THR A 81 4.23 9.37 18.16
C THR A 81 4.86 8.29 17.26
N ASN A 82 5.59 8.67 16.22
CA ASN A 82 6.18 7.74 15.24
C ASN A 82 7.56 7.18 15.64
N GLN A 83 7.94 7.16 16.92
CA GLN A 83 9.27 6.72 17.39
C GLN A 83 9.61 5.29 16.94
N ARG A 84 8.61 4.40 16.83
CA ARG A 84 8.81 3.05 16.30
C ARG A 84 9.28 3.07 14.84
N ASN A 85 8.70 3.94 14.00
CA ASN A 85 9.12 4.08 12.61
C ASN A 85 10.51 4.72 12.50
N GLN A 86 10.85 5.65 13.39
CA GLN A 86 12.22 6.19 13.49
C GLN A 86 13.23 5.08 13.85
N GLY A 87 12.88 4.21 14.81
CA GLY A 87 13.69 3.04 15.17
C GLY A 87 13.89 2.08 14.00
N ILE A 88 12.81 1.76 13.26
CA ILE A 88 12.87 0.95 12.04
C ILE A 88 13.81 1.59 11.00
N ALA A 89 13.70 2.90 10.76
CA ALA A 89 14.53 3.60 9.78
C ALA A 89 16.02 3.59 10.15
N ARG A 90 16.35 3.75 11.44
CA ARG A 90 17.73 3.62 11.95
C ARG A 90 18.26 2.20 11.85
N LEU A 91 17.41 1.19 12.08
CA LEU A 91 17.80 -0.19 11.90
C LEU A 91 18.09 -0.51 10.43
N LEU A 92 17.24 -0.04 9.51
CA LEU A 92 17.48 -0.15 8.08
C LEU A 92 18.76 0.59 7.64
N GLN A 93 19.10 1.72 8.28
CA GLN A 93 20.37 2.43 8.07
C GLN A 93 21.56 1.55 8.42
N ALA A 94 21.54 0.86 9.56
CA ALA A 94 22.61 -0.04 9.98
C ALA A 94 22.82 -1.21 9.00
N TYR A 95 21.79 -1.59 8.26
CA TYR A 95 21.85 -2.63 7.24
C TYR A 95 22.01 -2.11 5.80
N GLU A 96 22.23 -0.81 5.60
CA GLU A 96 22.34 -0.17 4.28
C GLU A 96 21.09 -0.38 3.38
N ARG A 97 19.92 -0.49 4.01
CA ARG A 97 18.62 -0.72 3.36
C ARG A 97 17.69 0.49 3.41
N ILE A 98 18.25 1.67 3.65
CA ILE A 98 17.60 2.97 3.49
C ILE A 98 18.48 3.85 2.61
N TYR A 99 17.88 4.56 1.67
CA TYR A 99 18.60 5.17 0.54
C TYR A 99 18.52 6.70 0.55
N PHE A 100 18.20 7.27 1.72
CA PHE A 100 18.16 8.69 2.04
C PHE A 100 18.28 8.86 3.56
N ASP A 101 18.36 10.10 4.08
CA ASP A 101 18.41 10.33 5.52
C ASP A 101 17.23 9.64 6.23
N PRO A 102 17.48 8.83 7.28
CA PRO A 102 16.43 8.01 7.88
C PRO A 102 15.30 8.81 8.50
N LEU A 103 15.61 9.90 9.21
CA LEU A 103 14.59 10.67 9.93
C LEU A 103 13.78 11.53 8.95
N GLN A 104 14.44 12.11 7.94
CA GLN A 104 13.75 12.81 6.86
C GLN A 104 12.87 11.85 6.04
N THR A 105 13.31 10.61 5.84
CA THR A 105 12.49 9.58 5.18
C THR A 105 11.24 9.27 6.00
N VAL A 106 11.36 9.15 7.32
CA VAL A 106 10.21 8.90 8.20
C VAL A 106 9.24 10.07 8.19
N ASP A 107 9.71 11.32 8.16
CA ASP A 107 8.85 12.50 7.99
C ASP A 107 8.04 12.44 6.69
N VAL A 108 8.69 12.17 5.55
CA VAL A 108 8.00 12.02 4.26
C VAL A 108 7.04 10.84 4.25
N TYR A 109 7.41 9.72 4.91
CA TYR A 109 6.57 8.55 5.07
C TYR A 109 5.31 8.89 5.88
N THR A 110 5.44 9.61 7.01
CA THR A 110 4.30 10.03 7.82
C THR A 110 3.39 10.98 7.05
N LYS A 111 3.94 11.93 6.27
CA LYS A 111 3.13 12.78 5.39
C LYS A 111 2.31 11.99 4.37
N GLN A 112 2.88 10.92 3.80
CA GLN A 112 2.16 10.09 2.83
C GLN A 112 0.98 9.32 3.47
N CYS A 113 1.13 8.91 4.74
CA CYS A 113 0.08 8.23 5.49
C CYS A 113 -1.07 9.19 5.88
N ALA A 114 -0.78 10.47 5.99
CA ALA A 114 -1.75 11.53 6.32
C ALA A 114 -2.39 12.20 5.08
N LEU A 115 -2.30 11.60 3.89
CA LEU A 115 -3.04 12.12 2.73
C LEU A 115 -4.54 11.80 2.84
N ALA A 116 -5.38 12.84 2.77
CA ALA A 116 -6.82 12.69 2.87
C ALA A 116 -7.44 12.12 1.59
N VAL A 117 -8.03 10.94 1.71
CA VAL A 117 -8.72 10.21 0.63
C VAL A 117 -10.10 9.74 1.06
N THR A 118 -11.00 9.60 0.09
CA THR A 118 -12.33 9.01 0.27
C THR A 118 -12.36 7.57 -0.26
N ALA A 119 -13.42 6.83 0.06
CA ALA A 119 -13.64 5.51 -0.55
C ALA A 119 -13.72 5.59 -2.09
N HIS A 120 -14.25 6.70 -2.64
CA HIS A 120 -14.27 6.94 -4.07
C HIS A 120 -12.86 7.12 -4.64
N ASP A 121 -11.99 7.91 -3.99
CA ASP A 121 -10.60 8.06 -4.42
C ASP A 121 -9.88 6.70 -4.43
N LEU A 122 -10.04 5.90 -3.37
CA LEU A 122 -9.48 4.55 -3.32
C LEU A 122 -9.98 3.67 -4.47
N ALA A 123 -11.27 3.75 -4.84
CA ALA A 123 -11.82 3.01 -5.97
C ALA A 123 -11.18 3.45 -7.30
N VAL A 124 -11.00 4.75 -7.52
CA VAL A 124 -10.35 5.31 -8.73
C VAL A 124 -8.86 4.94 -8.79
N MET A 125 -8.15 5.03 -7.67
CA MET A 125 -6.75 4.63 -7.54
C MET A 125 -6.58 3.12 -7.83
N GLY A 126 -7.46 2.29 -7.27
CA GLY A 126 -7.49 0.85 -7.53
C GLY A 126 -7.83 0.53 -8.98
N ALA A 127 -8.79 1.24 -9.58
CA ALA A 127 -9.16 1.08 -10.98
C ALA A 127 -8.03 1.49 -11.94
N THR A 128 -7.22 2.48 -11.56
CA THR A 128 -6.00 2.84 -12.30
C THR A 128 -5.03 1.66 -12.38
N LEU A 129 -4.84 0.92 -11.29
CA LEU A 129 -4.02 -0.31 -11.30
C LEU A 129 -4.71 -1.44 -12.08
N ALA A 130 -6.04 -1.56 -11.99
CA ALA A 130 -6.83 -2.55 -12.71
C ALA A 130 -6.69 -2.40 -14.23
N ASP A 131 -6.59 -1.16 -14.71
CA ASP A 131 -6.47 -0.79 -16.13
C ASP A 131 -5.00 -0.64 -16.58
N GLY A 132 -4.08 -1.38 -15.95
CA GLY A 132 -2.67 -1.38 -16.35
C GLY A 132 -1.96 -0.04 -16.19
N GLY A 133 -2.40 0.79 -15.24
CA GLY A 133 -1.77 2.06 -14.88
C GLY A 133 -2.39 3.30 -15.53
N VAL A 134 -3.53 3.20 -16.22
CA VAL A 134 -4.24 4.35 -16.80
C VAL A 134 -5.40 4.76 -15.88
N ASN A 135 -5.46 6.04 -15.50
CA ASN A 135 -6.53 6.52 -14.65
C ASN A 135 -7.87 6.54 -15.41
N PRO A 136 -8.94 5.92 -14.89
CA PRO A 136 -10.18 5.76 -15.64
C PRO A 136 -10.96 7.07 -15.83
N ILE A 137 -10.71 8.10 -15.02
CA ILE A 137 -11.37 9.41 -15.10
C ILE A 137 -10.55 10.35 -15.99
N THR A 138 -9.28 10.56 -15.66
CA THR A 138 -8.43 11.55 -16.37
C THR A 138 -7.86 11.00 -17.67
N LYS A 139 -7.90 9.68 -17.88
CA LYS A 139 -7.30 8.95 -19.02
C LYS A 139 -5.77 9.08 -19.10
N GLU A 140 -5.15 9.57 -18.04
CA GLU A 140 -3.71 9.72 -17.96
C GLU A 140 -3.03 8.39 -17.61
N ARG A 141 -1.92 8.06 -18.28
CA ARG A 141 -1.04 6.96 -17.87
C ARG A 141 -0.23 7.39 -16.65
N VAL A 142 -0.60 6.86 -15.48
CA VAL A 142 0.09 7.13 -14.21
C VAL A 142 1.37 6.30 -14.09
N VAL A 143 1.30 5.01 -14.45
CA VAL A 143 2.42 4.07 -14.46
C VAL A 143 2.34 3.12 -15.66
N ASP A 144 3.44 2.44 -15.99
CA ASP A 144 3.44 1.42 -17.03
C ASP A 144 2.69 0.14 -16.60
N PRO A 145 2.11 -0.61 -17.55
CA PRO A 145 1.38 -1.85 -17.24
C PRO A 145 2.21 -2.89 -16.49
N VAL A 146 3.52 -2.96 -16.77
CA VAL A 146 4.44 -3.86 -16.07
C VAL A 146 4.60 -3.49 -14.60
N VAL A 147 4.54 -2.19 -14.27
CA VAL A 147 4.61 -1.70 -12.89
C VAL A 147 3.30 -2.04 -12.18
N ALA A 148 2.15 -1.73 -12.79
CA ALA A 148 0.84 -2.06 -12.24
C ALA A 148 0.72 -3.57 -11.92
N LYS A 149 1.11 -4.43 -12.86
CA LYS A 149 1.14 -5.89 -12.67
C LYS A 149 1.97 -6.31 -11.45
N ARG A 150 3.17 -5.73 -11.28
CA ARG A 150 4.06 -6.06 -10.16
C ARG A 150 3.52 -5.56 -8.83
N VAL A 151 2.91 -4.38 -8.79
CA VAL A 151 2.24 -3.86 -7.60
C VAL A 151 1.11 -4.80 -7.18
N LEU A 152 0.25 -5.22 -8.12
CA LEU A 152 -0.85 -6.14 -7.86
C LEU A 152 -0.38 -7.49 -7.31
N ALA A 153 0.74 -8.02 -7.83
CA ALA A 153 1.33 -9.26 -7.31
C ALA A 153 1.73 -9.12 -5.83
N VAL A 154 2.40 -8.03 -5.46
CA VAL A 154 2.80 -7.79 -4.06
C VAL A 154 1.58 -7.52 -3.17
N MET A 155 0.57 -6.80 -3.68
CA MET A 155 -0.69 -6.58 -2.94
C MET A 155 -1.40 -7.90 -2.64
N ALA A 156 -1.43 -8.83 -3.59
CA ALA A 156 -2.05 -10.14 -3.40
C ALA A 156 -1.36 -10.97 -2.30
N THR A 157 -0.05 -10.87 -2.15
CA THR A 157 0.71 -11.70 -1.21
C THR A 157 0.98 -11.06 0.14
N ALA A 158 0.95 -9.72 0.25
CA ALA A 158 1.38 -9.01 1.46
C ALA A 158 0.49 -7.82 1.86
N GLY A 159 -0.55 -7.49 1.09
CA GLY A 159 -1.31 -6.25 1.29
C GLY A 159 -2.19 -6.20 2.54
N LEU A 160 -2.59 -7.35 3.07
CA LEU A 160 -3.33 -7.50 4.34
C LEU A 160 -2.43 -8.09 5.44
N TYR A 161 -1.12 -7.85 5.32
CA TYR A 161 -0.12 -8.23 6.32
C TYR A 161 -0.12 -9.76 6.57
N GLU A 162 -0.09 -10.18 7.83
CA GLU A 162 -0.14 -11.59 8.25
C GLU A 162 -1.42 -12.31 7.80
N GLN A 163 -2.50 -11.58 7.50
CA GLN A 163 -3.78 -12.13 7.02
C GLN A 163 -3.92 -12.14 5.49
N SER A 164 -2.84 -11.84 4.74
CA SER A 164 -2.91 -11.81 3.26
C SER A 164 -3.28 -13.18 2.66
N GLY A 165 -2.88 -14.29 3.30
CA GLY A 165 -3.25 -15.63 2.88
C GLY A 165 -4.75 -15.90 3.00
N ASP A 166 -5.32 -15.62 4.18
CA ASP A 166 -6.76 -15.77 4.44
C ASP A 166 -7.58 -14.86 3.53
N TRP A 167 -7.14 -13.61 3.33
CA TRP A 167 -7.76 -12.67 2.40
C TRP A 167 -7.78 -13.22 0.98
N LEU A 168 -6.64 -13.73 0.48
CA LEU A 168 -6.55 -14.24 -0.88
C LEU A 168 -7.38 -15.53 -1.06
N PHE A 169 -7.47 -16.37 -0.04
CA PHE A 169 -8.30 -17.57 -0.04
C PHE A 169 -9.80 -17.24 -0.08
N GLU A 170 -10.26 -16.32 0.78
CA GLU A 170 -11.68 -15.99 0.94
C GLU A 170 -12.20 -15.03 -0.15
N ILE A 171 -11.38 -14.08 -0.60
CA ILE A 171 -11.80 -12.99 -1.49
C ILE A 171 -11.21 -13.13 -2.89
N GLY A 172 -9.98 -13.64 -3.01
CA GLY A 172 -9.33 -13.90 -4.30
C GLY A 172 -8.96 -12.66 -5.10
N LEU A 173 -8.73 -11.52 -4.44
CA LEU A 173 -8.38 -10.25 -5.08
C LEU A 173 -7.17 -9.59 -4.40
N PRO A 174 -6.26 -8.94 -5.15
CA PRO A 174 -5.27 -8.03 -4.57
C PRO A 174 -5.94 -6.94 -3.74
N GLY A 175 -5.45 -6.71 -2.52
CA GLY A 175 -6.00 -5.70 -1.62
C GLY A 175 -4.93 -5.03 -0.77
N LYS A 176 -5.30 -3.92 -0.13
CA LYS A 176 -4.51 -3.27 0.92
C LYS A 176 -5.45 -2.63 1.93
N SER A 177 -5.17 -2.85 3.21
CA SER A 177 -5.84 -2.17 4.33
C SER A 177 -4.99 -1.03 4.90
N GLY A 178 -5.65 -0.01 5.44
CA GLY A 178 -5.05 1.05 6.25
C GLY A 178 -5.76 1.19 7.60
N VAL A 179 -5.01 1.56 8.64
CA VAL A 179 -5.51 1.70 10.01
C VAL A 179 -6.54 2.83 10.19
N GLY A 180 -6.68 3.73 9.20
CA GLY A 180 -7.81 4.66 9.14
C GLY A 180 -9.15 3.99 8.82
N GLY A 181 -9.19 2.68 8.58
CA GLY A 181 -10.40 1.92 8.22
C GLY A 181 -10.67 1.85 6.72
N GLY A 182 -9.73 2.32 5.90
CA GLY A 182 -9.78 2.22 4.44
C GLY A 182 -9.32 0.85 3.94
N ILE A 183 -10.01 0.30 2.94
CA ILE A 183 -9.54 -0.86 2.17
C ILE A 183 -9.63 -0.52 0.68
N VAL A 184 -8.55 -0.76 -0.06
CA VAL A 184 -8.55 -0.77 -1.52
C VAL A 184 -8.40 -2.21 -2.01
N THR A 185 -9.25 -2.61 -2.97
CA THR A 185 -9.23 -3.93 -3.59
C THR A 185 -9.28 -3.77 -5.11
N ILE A 186 -8.53 -4.59 -5.83
CA ILE A 186 -8.41 -4.47 -7.29
C ILE A 186 -8.84 -5.77 -7.95
N ALA A 187 -9.71 -5.69 -8.95
CA ALA A 187 -10.03 -6.77 -9.87
C ALA A 187 -9.39 -6.44 -11.23
N PRO A 188 -8.21 -6.99 -11.54
CA PRO A 188 -7.49 -6.73 -12.80
C PRO A 188 -8.38 -6.84 -14.03
N GLY A 189 -8.38 -5.81 -14.88
CA GLY A 189 -9.22 -5.73 -16.08
C GLY A 189 -10.71 -5.48 -15.85
N LYS A 190 -11.18 -5.37 -14.60
CA LYS A 190 -12.60 -5.14 -14.26
C LYS A 190 -12.83 -3.84 -13.51
N GLY A 191 -11.97 -3.50 -12.54
CA GLY A 191 -12.07 -2.24 -11.79
C GLY A 191 -11.43 -2.27 -10.40
N GLY A 192 -11.67 -1.22 -9.63
CA GLY A 192 -11.22 -1.07 -8.24
C GLY A 192 -12.39 -0.83 -7.29
N LEU A 193 -12.25 -1.31 -6.07
CA LEU A 193 -13.19 -1.10 -4.96
C LEU A 193 -12.46 -0.38 -3.84
N GLY A 194 -13.01 0.75 -3.41
CA GLY A 194 -12.61 1.44 -2.19
C GLY A 194 -13.70 1.31 -1.14
N VAL A 195 -13.31 0.97 0.09
CA VAL A 195 -14.21 0.85 1.24
C VAL A 195 -13.66 1.67 2.40
N PHE A 196 -14.54 2.20 3.23
CA PHE A 196 -14.19 2.90 4.46
C PHE A 196 -15.10 2.45 5.60
N SER A 197 -14.50 1.94 6.68
CA SER A 197 -15.17 1.75 7.96
C SER A 197 -14.15 1.71 9.10
N PRO A 198 -14.19 2.66 10.06
CA PRO A 198 -13.16 2.79 11.10
C PRO A 198 -12.91 1.56 12.00
N PRO A 199 -13.92 0.78 12.44
CA PRO A 199 -13.66 -0.34 13.34
C PRO A 199 -12.75 -1.42 12.73
N LEU A 200 -11.63 -1.70 13.39
CA LEU A 200 -10.60 -2.65 12.95
C LEU A 200 -10.65 -3.97 13.75
N ASP A 201 -10.14 -5.04 13.16
CA ASP A 201 -9.79 -6.28 13.87
C ASP A 201 -8.40 -6.20 14.52
N GLN A 202 -7.94 -7.31 15.09
CA GLN A 202 -6.65 -7.40 15.77
C GLN A 202 -5.44 -7.23 14.83
N ALA A 203 -5.60 -7.49 13.53
CA ALA A 203 -4.55 -7.30 12.52
C ALA A 203 -4.55 -5.88 11.92
N GLY A 204 -5.47 -5.00 12.37
CA GLY A 204 -5.59 -3.63 11.87
C GLY A 204 -6.38 -3.52 10.57
N ASN A 205 -7.23 -4.50 10.26
CA ASN A 205 -8.05 -4.52 9.05
C ASN A 205 -9.50 -4.12 9.34
N SER A 206 -10.12 -3.31 8.47
CA SER A 206 -11.51 -2.88 8.65
C SER A 206 -12.48 -4.06 8.64
N VAL A 207 -13.21 -4.29 9.74
CA VAL A 207 -14.10 -5.46 9.91
C VAL A 207 -15.23 -5.43 8.89
N ARG A 208 -15.89 -4.27 8.72
CA ARG A 208 -16.99 -4.13 7.77
C ARG A 208 -16.47 -4.07 6.33
N GLY A 209 -15.28 -3.49 6.14
CA GLY A 209 -14.63 -3.43 4.82
C GLY A 209 -14.34 -4.81 4.24
N GLN A 210 -13.81 -5.73 5.07
CA GLN A 210 -13.59 -7.13 4.69
C GLN A 210 -14.89 -7.81 4.25
N LYS A 211 -15.96 -7.68 5.06
CA LYS A 211 -17.27 -8.31 4.78
C LYS A 211 -17.90 -7.84 3.48
N VAL A 212 -17.91 -6.53 3.23
CA VAL A 212 -18.45 -5.97 1.97
C VAL A 212 -17.62 -6.42 0.77
N THR A 213 -16.29 -6.46 0.91
CA THR A 213 -15.41 -6.87 -0.18
C THR A 213 -15.64 -8.34 -0.55
N LYS A 214 -15.75 -9.22 0.45
CA LYS A 214 -16.09 -10.63 0.22
C LYS A 214 -17.43 -10.77 -0.51
N TYR A 215 -18.48 -10.13 0.00
CA TYR A 215 -19.81 -10.16 -0.60
C TYR A 215 -19.79 -9.72 -2.08
N LEU A 216 -19.10 -8.62 -2.40
CA LEU A 216 -19.00 -8.12 -3.76
C LEU A 216 -18.15 -9.02 -4.67
N SER A 217 -17.04 -9.57 -4.17
CA SER A 217 -16.19 -10.49 -4.95
C SER A 217 -16.98 -11.72 -5.42
N GLU A 218 -17.77 -12.32 -4.52
CA GLU A 218 -18.62 -13.48 -4.80
C GLU A 218 -19.76 -13.12 -5.78
N ARG A 219 -20.51 -12.05 -5.50
CA ARG A 219 -21.69 -11.66 -6.29
C ARG A 219 -21.35 -11.21 -7.71
N LEU A 220 -20.18 -10.60 -7.89
CA LEU A 220 -19.74 -10.08 -9.18
C LEU A 220 -18.72 -10.99 -9.89
N ALA A 221 -18.46 -12.19 -9.35
CA ALA A 221 -17.50 -13.15 -9.87
C ALA A 221 -16.13 -12.50 -10.19
N LEU A 222 -15.59 -11.77 -9.21
CA LEU A 222 -14.34 -11.02 -9.37
C LEU A 222 -13.10 -11.83 -9.01
N ASN A 223 -13.25 -12.87 -8.19
CA ASN A 223 -12.16 -13.72 -7.71
C ASN A 223 -11.27 -14.21 -8.86
N LEU A 224 -9.96 -13.93 -8.75
CA LEU A 224 -8.94 -14.27 -9.75
C LEU A 224 -8.74 -15.77 -9.96
N PHE A 225 -9.09 -16.58 -8.95
CA PHE A 225 -8.90 -18.03 -8.95
C PHE A 225 -10.20 -18.79 -9.29
N ALA A 226 -11.32 -18.07 -9.46
CA ALA A 226 -12.58 -18.67 -9.87
C ALA A 226 -12.58 -18.89 -11.39
N SER A 227 -12.44 -20.14 -11.82
CA SER A 227 -12.61 -20.55 -13.21
C SER A 227 -13.95 -21.24 -13.41
N LYS A 228 -14.66 -20.89 -14.50
CA LYS A 228 -15.79 -21.68 -15.01
C LYS A 228 -15.33 -22.39 -16.29
N PRO A 229 -15.71 -23.66 -16.51
CA PRO A 229 -15.47 -24.30 -17.80
C PRO A 229 -16.19 -23.51 -18.90
N ALA A 230 -15.57 -23.40 -20.07
CA ALA A 230 -16.28 -22.97 -21.27
C ALA A 230 -17.26 -24.10 -21.62
N VAL A 231 -18.55 -23.88 -21.42
CA VAL A 231 -19.63 -24.77 -21.85
C VAL A 231 -20.14 -24.28 -23.18
#